data_AF-L7EXL3-F1
#
_entry.id   AF-L7EXL3-F1
#
_cell.length_a   1.000
_cell.length_b   1.000
_cell.length_c   1.000
_cell.angle_alpha   90.00
_cell.angle_beta   90.00
_cell.angle_gamma   90.00
#
_symmetry.space_group_name_H-M   'P 1'
#
loop_
_entity.id
_entity.type
_entity.pdbx_description
1 polymer ?
#
loop_
_entity_poly.entity_id
_entity_poly.type
_entity_poly.pdbx_seq_one_letter_code
_entity_poly.pdbx_strand_id
1 'polypeptide(L)'
;MRLGQRLWVYPGDGYGAVNFDKRVEILLPDGAPSPSVLTQIMSAGDATGDGRTDFFATIGDELWVLTGYNGATIDQATQLWPSGWKGRDLVTVQDVSGDGVTDIVFREDATAKLRLRKGIAATGGGVDMNSLASGGGSSGGTDTEYAPAGWDRASMLHVLGTPDVNGDSVPDLWAIRADGSVRFYAGGKATVVPGSGREILPARDYWKNRIAVG
;
A
#
# COMPACT_ATOMS: atom_id res chain seq x y z
N MET A 1 -8.67 1.59 -10.40
CA MET A 1 -8.72 3.06 -10.26
C MET A 1 -10.14 3.51 -9.93
N ARG A 2 -10.27 4.49 -9.02
CA ARG A 2 -11.55 5.14 -8.70
C ARG A 2 -11.92 6.18 -9.75
N LEU A 3 -13.18 6.22 -10.17
CA LEU A 3 -13.75 7.29 -10.99
C LEU A 3 -15.15 7.65 -10.47
N GLY A 4 -15.27 8.81 -9.83
CA GLY A 4 -16.51 9.23 -9.16
C GLY A 4 -16.88 8.27 -8.02
N GLN A 5 -18.09 7.71 -8.11
CA GLN A 5 -18.64 6.76 -7.12
C GLN A 5 -18.28 5.29 -7.39
N ARG A 6 -17.45 5.01 -8.40
CA ARG A 6 -17.20 3.65 -8.90
C ARG A 6 -15.72 3.29 -8.84
N LEU A 7 -15.43 2.02 -8.63
CA LEU A 7 -14.09 1.45 -8.73
C LEU A 7 -14.00 0.63 -10.03
N TRP A 8 -12.91 0.78 -10.77
CA TRP A 8 -12.72 0.14 -12.07
C TRP A 8 -11.39 -0.58 -12.16
N VAL A 9 -11.38 -1.77 -12.75
CA VAL A 9 -10.17 -2.41 -13.30
C VAL A 9 -10.07 -2.07 -14.76
N TYR A 10 -8.86 -1.70 -15.17
CA TYR A 10 -8.52 -1.39 -16.54
C TYR A 10 -7.57 -2.48 -17.05
N PRO A 11 -8.02 -3.35 -17.97
CA PRO A 11 -7.14 -4.35 -18.57
C PRO A 11 -6.00 -3.66 -19.31
N GLY A 12 -4.77 -4.13 -19.08
CA GLY A 12 -3.63 -3.77 -19.92
C GLY A 12 -3.85 -4.28 -21.35
N ASP A 13 -3.38 -3.53 -22.33
CA ASP A 13 -3.40 -3.95 -23.73
C ASP A 13 -2.19 -4.79 -24.15
N GLY A 14 -1.25 -4.99 -23.23
CA GLY A 14 0.00 -5.72 -23.46
C GLY A 14 1.15 -4.86 -24.05
N TYR A 15 0.91 -3.58 -24.33
CA TYR A 15 1.87 -2.65 -24.94
C TYR A 15 2.17 -1.43 -24.07
N GLY A 16 1.80 -1.48 -22.79
CA GLY A 16 2.02 -0.39 -21.84
C GLY A 16 0.91 0.67 -21.82
N ALA A 17 -0.22 0.41 -22.48
CA ALA A 17 -1.44 1.20 -22.31
C ALA A 17 -2.57 0.36 -21.70
N VAL A 18 -3.67 1.03 -21.35
CA VAL A 18 -4.86 0.39 -20.79
C VAL A 18 -6.04 0.54 -21.76
N ASN A 19 -6.88 -0.48 -21.83
CA ASN A 19 -8.07 -0.44 -22.66
C ASN A 19 -9.26 0.12 -21.86
N PHE A 20 -9.58 1.40 -22.08
CA PHE A 20 -10.67 2.10 -21.38
C PHE A 20 -12.06 1.55 -21.71
N ASP A 21 -12.25 1.00 -22.91
CA ASP A 21 -13.54 0.46 -23.35
C ASP A 21 -13.84 -0.90 -22.71
N LYS A 22 -12.80 -1.60 -22.26
CA LYS A 22 -12.90 -2.91 -21.59
C LYS A 22 -12.77 -2.83 -20.08
N ARG A 23 -12.89 -1.63 -19.49
CA ARG A 23 -12.84 -1.51 -18.03
C ARG A 23 -14.01 -2.26 -17.39
N VAL A 24 -13.73 -2.96 -16.31
CA VAL A 24 -14.71 -3.71 -15.53
C VAL A 24 -14.92 -2.97 -14.22
N GLU A 25 -16.18 -2.72 -13.85
CA GLU A 25 -16.48 -2.16 -12.54
C GLU A 25 -16.24 -3.23 -11.47
N ILE A 26 -15.59 -2.84 -10.38
CA ILE A 26 -15.53 -3.64 -9.16
C ILE A 26 -16.78 -3.32 -8.33
N LEU A 27 -17.62 -4.34 -8.12
CA LEU A 27 -18.80 -4.25 -7.27
C LEU A 27 -18.40 -4.54 -5.81
N LEU A 28 -18.85 -3.67 -4.90
CA LEU A 28 -18.62 -3.83 -3.47
C LEU A 28 -19.85 -4.48 -2.79
N PRO A 29 -19.65 -5.25 -1.70
CA PRO A 29 -20.75 -5.86 -0.97
C PRO A 29 -21.58 -4.83 -0.21
N ASP A 30 -22.77 -5.23 0.25
CA ASP A 30 -23.61 -4.39 1.08
C ASP A 30 -22.89 -3.93 2.35
N GLY A 31 -23.09 -2.67 2.74
CA GLY A 31 -22.43 -2.07 3.90
C GLY A 31 -20.98 -1.63 3.65
N ALA A 32 -20.42 -1.92 2.48
CA ALA A 32 -19.12 -1.37 2.10
C ALA A 32 -19.19 0.15 1.94
N PRO A 33 -18.11 0.87 2.29
CA PRO A 33 -18.02 2.30 2.06
C PRO A 33 -18.07 2.61 0.56
N SER A 34 -18.71 3.72 0.20
CA SER A 34 -18.76 4.16 -1.19
C SER A 34 -17.34 4.37 -1.73
N PRO A 35 -17.02 3.94 -2.96
CA PRO A 35 -15.73 4.23 -3.57
C PRO A 35 -15.39 5.72 -3.57
N SER A 36 -16.38 6.62 -3.62
CA SER A 36 -16.12 8.08 -3.62
C SER A 36 -15.52 8.62 -2.32
N VAL A 37 -15.59 7.90 -1.20
CA VAL A 37 -15.01 8.36 0.07
C VAL A 37 -13.60 7.82 0.32
N LEU A 38 -13.12 6.89 -0.51
CA LEU A 38 -11.76 6.37 -0.39
C LEU A 38 -10.73 7.47 -0.59
N THR A 39 -9.83 7.62 0.38
CA THR A 39 -8.64 8.48 0.28
C THR A 39 -7.46 7.73 -0.34
N GLN A 40 -7.39 6.42 -0.14
CA GLN A 40 -6.40 5.54 -0.76
C GLN A 40 -6.99 4.13 -0.94
N ILE A 41 -6.52 3.40 -1.95
CA ILE A 41 -6.72 1.96 -2.09
C ILE A 41 -5.43 1.34 -2.63
N MET A 42 -5.03 0.20 -2.08
CA MET A 42 -3.81 -0.53 -2.42
C MET A 42 -4.11 -2.02 -2.48
N SER A 43 -3.57 -2.72 -3.48
CA SER A 43 -3.64 -4.18 -3.53
C SER A 43 -2.63 -4.79 -2.55
N ALA A 44 -3.03 -5.85 -1.88
CA ALA A 44 -2.22 -6.60 -0.93
C ALA A 44 -1.83 -8.00 -1.43
N GLY A 45 -2.06 -8.31 -2.71
CA GLY A 45 -1.98 -9.69 -3.19
C GLY A 45 -3.02 -10.57 -2.51
N ASP A 46 -2.70 -11.82 -2.20
CA ASP A 46 -3.55 -12.75 -1.47
C ASP A 46 -3.20 -12.72 0.02
N ALA A 47 -3.74 -11.73 0.74
CA ALA A 47 -3.43 -11.52 2.15
C ALA A 47 -4.15 -12.53 3.05
N THR A 48 -5.35 -12.96 2.64
CA THR A 48 -6.17 -13.94 3.36
C THR A 48 -5.75 -15.38 3.13
N GLY A 49 -4.96 -15.66 2.08
CA GLY A 49 -4.54 -17.01 1.71
C GLY A 49 -5.64 -17.80 0.98
N ASP A 50 -6.64 -17.13 0.42
CA ASP A 50 -7.79 -17.74 -0.24
C ASP A 50 -7.63 -17.90 -1.76
N GLY A 51 -6.46 -17.51 -2.29
CA GLY A 51 -6.13 -17.52 -3.71
C GLY A 51 -6.70 -16.34 -4.49
N ARG A 52 -7.27 -15.34 -3.83
CA ARG A 52 -7.87 -14.15 -4.44
C ARG A 52 -7.13 -12.89 -4.00
N THR A 53 -7.28 -11.83 -4.78
CA THR A 53 -6.65 -10.55 -4.42
C THR A 53 -7.46 -9.85 -3.34
N ASP A 54 -6.76 -9.32 -2.35
CA ASP A 54 -7.27 -8.46 -1.30
C ASP A 54 -6.76 -7.03 -1.48
N PHE A 55 -7.48 -6.07 -0.89
CA PHE A 55 -7.13 -4.67 -0.91
C PHE A 55 -7.23 -4.04 0.47
N PHE A 56 -6.36 -3.09 0.74
CA PHE A 56 -6.47 -2.19 1.87
C PHE A 56 -6.84 -0.80 1.39
N ALA A 57 -7.67 -0.12 2.15
CA ALA A 57 -8.15 1.22 1.83
C ALA A 57 -8.18 2.12 3.06
N THR A 58 -7.93 3.40 2.84
CA THR A 58 -8.12 4.42 3.88
C THR A 58 -9.33 5.28 3.54
N ILE A 59 -10.07 5.66 4.58
CA ILE A 59 -11.21 6.58 4.50
C ILE A 59 -11.09 7.57 5.64
N GLY A 60 -10.54 8.75 5.34
CA GLY A 60 -10.33 9.78 6.37
C GLY A 60 -9.39 9.28 7.47
N ASP A 61 -9.95 8.90 8.62
CA ASP A 61 -9.21 8.40 9.78
C ASP A 61 -9.28 6.88 9.95
N GLU A 62 -10.00 6.19 9.06
CA GLU A 62 -10.30 4.76 9.15
C GLU A 62 -9.40 3.93 8.21
N LEU A 63 -9.16 2.68 8.61
CA LEU A 63 -8.57 1.63 7.77
C LEU A 63 -9.59 0.54 7.51
N TRP A 64 -9.69 0.16 6.24
CA TRP A 64 -10.56 -0.88 5.75
C TRP A 64 -9.76 -1.93 4.99
N VAL A 65 -10.28 -3.15 5.01
CA VAL A 65 -9.85 -4.24 4.13
C VAL A 65 -11.03 -4.70 3.29
N LEU A 66 -10.77 -4.96 2.01
CA LEU A 66 -11.70 -5.47 1.02
C LEU A 66 -11.14 -6.80 0.53
N THR A 67 -11.81 -7.92 0.81
CA THR A 67 -11.26 -9.27 0.56
C THR A 67 -12.05 -10.06 -0.47
N GLY A 68 -11.37 -11.04 -1.07
CA GLY A 68 -11.98 -12.03 -1.96
C GLY A 68 -12.27 -11.54 -3.38
N TYR A 69 -11.46 -10.62 -3.93
CA TYR A 69 -11.67 -10.12 -5.29
C TYR A 69 -11.56 -11.21 -6.34
N ASN A 70 -12.62 -11.39 -7.13
CA ASN A 70 -12.71 -12.48 -8.13
C ASN A 70 -12.65 -12.00 -9.59
N GLY A 71 -12.20 -10.77 -9.83
CA GLY A 71 -12.21 -10.15 -11.16
C GLY A 71 -13.41 -9.25 -11.44
N ALA A 72 -14.48 -9.33 -10.64
CA ALA A 72 -15.65 -8.47 -10.77
C ALA A 72 -16.22 -7.96 -9.43
N THR A 73 -16.20 -8.77 -8.38
CA THR A 73 -16.78 -8.41 -7.08
C THR A 73 -15.75 -8.53 -5.96
N ILE A 74 -15.96 -7.76 -4.90
CA ILE A 74 -15.38 -7.99 -3.57
C ILE A 74 -16.38 -8.79 -2.74
N ASP A 75 -15.90 -9.79 -2.01
CA ASP A 75 -16.78 -10.65 -1.21
C ASP A 75 -17.07 -10.02 0.17
N GLN A 76 -16.07 -9.39 0.80
CA GLN A 76 -16.24 -8.75 2.11
C GLN A 76 -15.56 -7.38 2.20
N ALA A 77 -16.17 -6.47 2.95
CA ALA A 77 -15.60 -5.18 3.32
C ALA A 77 -15.65 -5.04 4.84
N THR A 78 -14.48 -4.91 5.46
CA THR A 78 -14.34 -4.88 6.93
C THR A 78 -13.62 -3.60 7.34
N GLN A 79 -14.25 -2.83 8.25
CA GLN A 79 -13.56 -1.75 8.94
C GLN A 79 -12.58 -2.38 9.92
N LEU A 80 -11.30 -2.38 9.56
CA LEU A 80 -10.27 -3.02 10.36
C LEU A 80 -9.90 -2.16 11.57
N TRP A 81 -9.93 -0.84 11.40
CA TRP A 81 -9.66 0.09 12.49
C TRP A 81 -10.36 1.44 12.28
N PRO A 82 -11.06 1.99 13.29
CA PRO A 82 -11.97 3.12 13.08
C PRO A 82 -11.31 4.52 13.18
N SER A 83 -10.05 4.64 13.60
CA SER A 83 -9.39 5.95 13.81
C SER A 83 -7.86 5.87 13.79
N GLY A 84 -7.15 6.99 13.74
CA GLY A 84 -5.68 7.04 13.79
C GLY A 84 -4.98 6.78 12.45
N TRP A 85 -5.71 6.80 11.33
CA TRP A 85 -5.13 6.78 9.97
C TRP A 85 -5.03 8.16 9.33
N LYS A 86 -5.57 9.20 9.96
CA LYS A 86 -5.39 10.59 9.54
C LYS A 86 -3.91 10.95 9.59
N GLY A 87 -3.41 11.44 8.46
CA GLY A 87 -2.00 11.77 8.31
C GLY A 87 -1.11 10.55 8.02
N ARG A 88 -1.65 9.34 7.89
CA ARG A 88 -0.94 8.15 7.44
C ARG A 88 -1.34 7.76 6.02
N ASP A 89 -0.46 7.06 5.34
CA ASP A 89 -0.72 6.50 4.01
C ASP A 89 0.00 5.16 3.85
N LEU A 90 -0.68 4.23 3.18
CA LEU A 90 -0.14 2.91 2.87
C LEU A 90 0.99 3.06 1.86
N VAL A 91 2.12 2.41 2.12
CA VAL A 91 3.27 2.37 1.21
C VAL A 91 3.38 1.01 0.55
N THR A 92 3.35 -0.08 1.33
CA THR A 92 3.23 -1.45 0.82
C THR A 92 2.41 -2.30 1.77
N VAL A 93 1.72 -3.31 1.23
CA VAL A 93 1.01 -4.33 1.99
C VAL A 93 1.38 -5.70 1.42
N GLN A 94 2.52 -6.24 1.86
CA GLN A 94 3.13 -7.48 1.37
C GLN A 94 4.02 -8.07 2.48
N ASP A 95 4.56 -9.28 2.29
CA ASP A 95 5.57 -9.85 3.20
C ASP A 95 6.88 -9.04 3.11
N VAL A 96 7.11 -8.18 4.10
CA VAL A 96 8.30 -7.33 4.17
C VAL A 96 9.33 -7.94 5.10
N SER A 97 8.88 -8.55 6.19
CA SER A 97 9.75 -9.18 7.18
C SER A 97 10.38 -10.50 6.69
N GLY A 98 9.83 -11.08 5.62
CA GLY A 98 10.25 -12.35 5.03
C GLY A 98 9.80 -13.57 5.84
N ASP A 99 8.72 -13.45 6.61
CA ASP A 99 8.16 -14.51 7.43
C ASP A 99 7.01 -15.27 6.74
N GLY A 100 6.70 -14.91 5.49
CA GLY A 100 5.63 -15.48 4.69
C GLY A 100 4.25 -14.92 5.01
N VAL A 101 4.16 -13.89 5.86
CA VAL A 101 2.90 -13.26 6.28
C VAL A 101 2.81 -11.84 5.73
N THR A 102 1.60 -11.42 5.37
CA THR A 102 1.39 -10.04 4.91
C THR A 102 1.67 -9.03 6.03
N ASP A 103 2.55 -8.08 5.76
CA ASP A 103 2.87 -6.94 6.62
C ASP A 103 2.32 -5.63 6.02
N ILE A 104 2.34 -4.54 6.80
CA ILE A 104 2.06 -3.19 6.30
C ILE A 104 3.28 -2.31 6.53
N VAL A 105 3.79 -1.68 5.47
CA VAL A 105 4.60 -0.47 5.59
C VAL A 105 3.71 0.73 5.32
N PHE A 106 3.71 1.67 6.25
CA PHE A 106 2.94 2.91 6.13
C PHE A 106 3.78 4.11 6.52
N ARG A 107 3.47 5.25 5.90
CA ARG A 107 4.05 6.53 6.28
C ARG A 107 3.29 7.11 7.47
N GLU A 108 4.04 7.64 8.42
CA GLU A 108 3.54 8.46 9.53
C GLU A 108 4.06 9.89 9.39
N ASP A 109 3.25 10.76 8.78
CA ASP A 109 3.65 12.13 8.41
C ASP A 109 4.05 12.97 9.62
N ALA A 110 3.36 12.80 10.75
CA ALA A 110 3.62 13.54 12.00
C ALA A 110 5.04 13.29 12.56
N THR A 111 5.63 12.12 12.31
CA THR A 111 7.00 11.79 12.75
C THR A 111 8.00 11.74 11.58
N ALA A 112 7.53 12.01 10.36
CA ALA A 112 8.29 11.91 9.12
C ALA A 112 8.94 10.53 8.87
N LYS A 113 8.35 9.44 9.40
CA LYS A 113 8.91 8.08 9.35
C LYS A 113 8.11 7.15 8.47
N LEU A 114 8.74 6.08 8.02
CA LEU A 114 8.03 4.86 7.61
C LEU A 114 7.99 3.89 8.80
N ARG A 115 6.85 3.26 9.01
CA ARG A 115 6.62 2.25 10.04
C ARG A 115 6.33 0.92 9.39
N LEU A 116 6.82 -0.16 10.01
CA LEU A 116 6.49 -1.54 9.65
C LEU A 116 5.59 -2.12 10.74
N ARG A 117 4.42 -2.61 10.33
CA ARG A 117 3.51 -3.40 11.15
C ARG A 117 3.56 -4.83 10.64
N LYS A 118 4.07 -5.74 11.47
CA LYS A 118 4.23 -7.14 11.09
C LYS A 118 2.95 -7.93 11.33
N GLY A 119 2.50 -8.68 10.34
CA GLY A 119 1.35 -9.57 10.47
C GLY A 119 1.61 -10.73 11.43
N ILE A 120 0.54 -11.39 11.85
CA ILE A 120 0.58 -12.68 12.54
C ILE A 120 -0.05 -13.70 11.60
N ALA A 121 0.60 -14.85 11.38
CA ALA A 121 0.03 -15.91 10.55
C ALA A 121 -1.31 -16.39 11.12
N ALA A 122 -2.33 -16.51 10.27
CA ALA A 122 -3.57 -17.18 10.64
C ALA A 122 -3.42 -18.71 10.54
N THR A 123 -4.15 -19.45 11.38
CA THR A 123 -4.12 -20.92 11.40
C THR A 123 -4.51 -21.56 10.06
N GLY A 124 -5.30 -20.85 9.23
CA GLY A 124 -5.81 -21.33 7.94
C GLY A 124 -4.99 -20.91 6.72
N GLY A 125 -3.85 -20.24 6.90
CA GLY A 125 -3.14 -19.56 5.82
C GLY A 125 -3.43 -18.06 5.80
N GLY A 126 -2.54 -17.29 5.16
CA GLY A 126 -2.61 -15.83 5.15
C GLY A 126 -2.31 -15.19 6.51
N VAL A 127 -2.66 -13.90 6.62
CA VAL A 127 -2.52 -13.11 7.84
C VAL A 127 -3.80 -13.16 8.68
N ASP A 128 -3.65 -13.23 10.01
CA ASP A 128 -4.73 -12.86 10.93
C ASP A 128 -4.98 -11.37 10.75
N MET A 129 -6.07 -11.05 10.06
CA MET A 129 -6.40 -9.68 9.68
C MET A 129 -6.41 -8.72 10.88
N ASN A 130 -6.83 -9.19 12.06
CA ASN A 130 -6.87 -8.36 13.27
C ASN A 130 -5.48 -7.91 13.74
N SER A 131 -4.42 -8.68 13.41
CA SER A 131 -3.04 -8.30 13.73
C SER A 131 -2.56 -7.06 12.98
N LEU A 132 -3.20 -6.74 11.85
CA LEU A 132 -2.88 -5.56 11.05
C LEU A 132 -3.66 -4.30 11.46
N ALA A 133 -4.64 -4.43 12.38
CA ALA A 133 -5.48 -3.33 12.83
C ALA A 133 -4.69 -2.25 13.61
N SER A 134 -3.76 -2.66 14.47
CA SER A 134 -2.95 -1.76 15.30
C SER A 134 -1.60 -2.39 15.63
N GLY A 135 -0.61 -1.55 15.96
CA GLY A 135 0.71 -2.05 16.40
C GLY A 135 0.62 -2.94 17.63
N GLY A 136 -0.28 -2.67 18.59
CA GLY A 136 -0.44 -3.52 19.78
C GLY A 136 -0.92 -4.94 19.47
N GLY A 137 -1.65 -5.14 18.36
CA GLY A 137 -2.10 -6.45 17.90
C GLY A 137 -1.13 -7.14 16.95
N SER A 138 -0.06 -6.47 16.53
CA SER A 138 0.85 -6.97 15.50
C SER A 138 1.88 -7.95 16.07
N SER A 139 2.61 -8.64 15.18
CA SER A 139 3.74 -9.48 15.59
C SER A 139 4.82 -8.64 16.26
N GLY A 140 5.10 -8.93 17.54
CA GLY A 140 5.99 -8.15 18.40
C GLY A 140 5.31 -7.03 19.20
N GLY A 141 3.99 -6.85 19.05
CA GLY A 141 3.17 -5.94 19.86
C GLY A 141 3.48 -4.45 19.66
N THR A 142 4.12 -4.07 18.56
CA THR A 142 4.39 -2.66 18.23
C THR A 142 4.66 -2.44 16.74
N ASP A 143 4.40 -1.23 16.26
CA ASP A 143 4.86 -0.76 14.96
C ASP A 143 6.36 -0.39 15.05
N THR A 144 7.21 -1.05 14.27
CA THR A 144 8.65 -0.79 14.27
C THR A 144 9.01 0.34 13.31
N GLU A 145 10.14 1.01 13.57
CA GLU A 145 10.68 1.97 12.62
C GLU A 145 11.22 1.24 11.39
N TYR A 146 10.58 1.47 10.24
CA TYR A 146 11.02 0.94 8.96
C TYR A 146 12.02 1.88 8.29
N ALA A 147 11.78 3.18 8.36
CA ALA A 147 12.74 4.20 7.95
C ALA A 147 12.68 5.39 8.91
N PRO A 148 13.83 6.01 9.23
CA PRO A 148 13.91 7.14 10.15
C PRO A 148 13.31 8.41 9.51
N ALA A 149 13.40 9.55 10.19
CA ALA A 149 12.82 10.81 9.73
C ALA A 149 13.29 11.23 8.31
N GLY A 150 12.41 11.89 7.56
CA GLY A 150 12.67 12.41 6.20
C GLY A 150 11.69 11.89 5.14
N TRP A 151 10.65 11.15 5.54
CA TRP A 151 9.64 10.58 4.66
C TRP A 151 8.30 11.31 4.69
N ASP A 152 8.18 12.43 5.41
CA ASP A 152 6.98 13.26 5.40
C ASP A 152 6.60 13.74 3.98
N ARG A 153 5.37 14.23 3.82
CA ARG A 153 4.81 14.69 2.55
C ARG A 153 5.53 15.91 1.97
N ALA A 154 6.23 16.71 2.78
CA ALA A 154 7.00 17.84 2.29
C ALA A 154 8.35 17.40 1.73
N SER A 155 8.92 16.29 2.23
CA SER A 155 10.19 15.71 1.78
C SER A 155 10.01 14.71 0.63
N MET A 156 9.01 13.83 0.74
CA MET A 156 8.67 12.79 -0.24
C MET A 156 7.23 13.00 -0.71
N LEU A 157 7.06 13.69 -1.84
CA LEU A 157 5.74 14.04 -2.40
C LEU A 157 4.89 12.79 -2.67
N HIS A 158 5.53 11.72 -3.13
CA HIS A 158 4.88 10.44 -3.37
C HIS A 158 5.80 9.29 -2.98
N VAL A 159 5.25 8.25 -2.38
CA VAL A 159 5.98 7.03 -2.00
C VAL A 159 5.09 5.84 -2.33
N LEU A 160 5.63 4.85 -3.03
CA LEU A 160 4.96 3.61 -3.40
C LEU A 160 5.90 2.44 -3.16
N GLY A 161 5.38 1.36 -2.60
CA GLY A 161 6.04 0.06 -2.64
C GLY A 161 5.87 -0.60 -4.01
N THR A 162 6.85 -1.40 -4.37
CA THR A 162 6.81 -2.33 -5.50
C THR A 162 7.01 -3.75 -4.98
N PRO A 163 6.71 -4.78 -5.79
CA PRO A 163 7.33 -6.09 -5.59
C PRO A 163 8.86 -5.97 -5.51
N ASP A 164 9.51 -7.07 -5.12
CA ASP A 164 10.95 -7.21 -5.25
C ASP A 164 11.36 -7.03 -6.73
N VAL A 165 12.04 -5.93 -7.04
CA VAL A 165 12.56 -5.66 -8.39
C VAL A 165 14.08 -5.78 -8.46
N ASN A 166 14.74 -6.07 -7.34
CA ASN A 166 16.18 -6.14 -7.24
C ASN A 166 16.70 -7.59 -7.03
N GLY A 167 15.82 -8.53 -6.71
CA GLY A 167 16.08 -9.95 -6.49
C GLY A 167 16.44 -10.34 -5.05
N ASP A 168 16.21 -9.49 -4.05
CA ASP A 168 16.55 -9.74 -2.64
C ASP A 168 15.41 -10.37 -1.81
N SER A 169 14.28 -10.67 -2.45
CA SER A 169 13.05 -11.20 -1.84
C SER A 169 12.41 -10.28 -0.81
N VAL A 170 12.61 -8.96 -0.92
CA VAL A 170 11.94 -7.95 -0.11
C VAL A 170 11.26 -6.92 -1.03
N PRO A 171 10.02 -6.49 -0.75
CA PRO A 171 9.40 -5.39 -1.48
C PRO A 171 10.24 -4.10 -1.44
N ASP A 172 10.47 -3.50 -2.60
CA ASP A 172 11.23 -2.26 -2.76
C ASP A 172 10.33 -1.02 -2.72
N LEU A 173 10.93 0.18 -2.70
CA LEU A 173 10.20 1.45 -2.74
C LEU A 173 10.64 2.37 -3.87
N TRP A 174 9.68 3.14 -4.37
CA TRP A 174 9.90 4.30 -5.23
C TRP A 174 9.38 5.56 -4.55
N ALA A 175 10.12 6.66 -4.69
CA ALA A 175 9.65 7.95 -4.21
C ALA A 175 9.90 9.08 -5.21
N ILE A 176 8.97 10.03 -5.23
CA ILE A 176 9.16 11.36 -5.83
C ILE A 176 9.54 12.31 -4.70
N ARG A 177 10.73 12.89 -4.76
CA ARG A 177 11.22 13.86 -3.78
C ARG A 177 10.67 15.25 -4.01
N ALA A 178 10.75 16.10 -2.99
CA ALA A 178 10.39 17.52 -3.05
C ALA A 178 11.13 18.30 -4.14
N ASP A 179 12.35 17.89 -4.46
CA ASP A 179 13.16 18.46 -5.55
C ASP A 179 12.65 18.04 -6.95
N GLY A 180 11.72 17.09 -7.04
CA GLY A 180 11.19 16.54 -8.28
C GLY A 180 12.05 15.40 -8.87
N SER A 181 13.03 14.86 -8.14
CA SER A 181 13.76 13.66 -8.54
C SER A 181 12.99 12.39 -8.21
N VAL A 182 13.18 11.35 -9.02
CA VAL A 182 12.61 10.02 -8.79
C VAL A 182 13.70 9.09 -8.27
N ARG A 183 13.42 8.44 -7.14
CA ARG A 183 14.38 7.60 -6.41
C ARG A 183 13.83 6.19 -6.23
N PHE A 184 14.71 5.21 -6.40
CA PHE A 184 14.51 3.82 -6.01
C PHE A 184 15.19 3.56 -4.67
N TYR A 185 14.55 2.83 -3.76
CA TYR A 185 15.12 2.39 -2.50
C TYR A 185 14.94 0.89 -2.39
N ALA A 186 16.06 0.19 -2.18
CA ALA A 186 16.01 -1.22 -1.86
C ALA A 186 15.28 -1.42 -0.52
N GLY A 187 14.36 -2.38 -0.48
CA GLY A 187 13.67 -2.79 0.74
C GLY A 187 14.63 -3.39 1.78
N GLY A 188 14.15 -3.52 3.01
CA GLY A 188 14.82 -4.29 4.05
C GLY A 188 13.82 -5.04 4.92
N LYS A 189 14.23 -6.14 5.56
CA LYS A 189 13.34 -6.97 6.38
C LYS A 189 12.94 -6.37 7.74
N ALA A 190 13.58 -5.27 8.15
CA ALA A 190 13.31 -4.63 9.43
C ALA A 190 13.49 -3.10 9.37
N THR A 191 14.63 -2.64 8.84
CA THR A 191 14.93 -1.21 8.74
C THR A 191 15.65 -0.92 7.42
N VAL A 192 15.20 0.14 6.75
CA VAL A 192 15.84 0.76 5.59
C VAL A 192 16.52 2.04 6.09
N VAL A 193 17.85 2.08 5.96
CA VAL A 193 18.63 3.28 6.31
C VAL A 193 18.63 4.23 5.11
N PRO A 194 18.27 5.52 5.26
CA PRO A 194 18.31 6.47 4.16
C PRO A 194 19.76 6.84 3.88
N GLY A 195 20.14 6.72 2.61
CA GLY A 195 21.41 7.21 2.11
C GLY A 195 21.44 7.28 0.59
N SER A 196 20.38 7.77 -0.04
CA SER A 196 20.29 7.86 -1.50
C SER A 196 18.85 8.01 -1.99
N GLY A 197 18.02 6.98 -1.98
CA GLY A 197 18.36 5.77 -2.72
C GLY A 197 18.84 6.07 -4.16
N ARG A 198 18.77 5.09 -5.04
CA ARG A 198 19.31 5.23 -6.40
C ARG A 198 18.52 6.28 -7.17
N GLU A 199 19.21 7.26 -7.77
CA GLU A 199 18.57 8.15 -8.74
C GLU A 199 18.13 7.35 -9.95
N ILE A 200 16.87 7.49 -10.32
CA ILE A 200 16.34 6.89 -11.54
C ILE A 200 16.08 8.00 -12.56
N LEU A 201 15.50 9.11 -12.11
CA LEU A 201 15.30 10.29 -12.93
C LEU A 201 15.77 11.53 -12.19
N PRO A 202 16.45 12.46 -12.90
CA PRO A 202 16.91 13.71 -12.32
C PRO A 202 15.72 14.62 -11.98
N ALA A 203 15.98 15.66 -11.19
CA ALA A 203 14.99 16.65 -10.78
C ALA A 203 14.28 17.29 -11.99
N ARG A 204 12.95 17.19 -12.03
CA ARG A 204 12.10 17.90 -13.00
C ARG A 204 10.81 18.37 -12.32
N ASP A 205 10.39 19.59 -12.60
CA ASP A 205 9.18 20.16 -11.98
C ASP A 205 7.91 19.39 -12.30
N TYR A 206 7.82 18.76 -13.49
CA TYR A 206 6.63 18.00 -13.86
C TYR A 206 6.43 16.74 -13.00
N TRP A 207 7.46 16.20 -12.35
CA TRP A 207 7.32 15.07 -11.43
C TRP A 207 6.60 15.44 -10.14
N LYS A 208 6.69 16.71 -9.71
CA LYS A 208 6.06 17.19 -8.48
C LYS A 208 4.53 17.09 -8.51
N ASN A 209 3.95 17.05 -9.72
CA ASN A 209 2.50 16.99 -9.93
C ASN A 209 2.00 15.59 -10.36
N ARG A 210 2.88 14.58 -10.41
CA ARG A 210 2.49 13.21 -10.79
C ARG A 210 1.96 12.46 -9.58
N ILE A 211 0.89 11.70 -9.80
CA ILE A 211 0.24 10.87 -8.77
C ILE A 211 0.71 9.41 -8.79
N ALA A 212 1.58 9.06 -9.75
CA ALA A 212 2.21 7.75 -9.89
C ALA A 212 3.44 7.87 -10.83
N VAL A 213 4.37 6.92 -10.69
CA VAL A 213 5.43 6.66 -11.67
C VAL A 213 5.03 5.37 -12.39
N GLY A 214 4.97 5.40 -13.71
CA GLY A 214 4.61 4.27 -14.57
C GLY A 214 5.43 4.28 -15.84
#